data_AF-A0A0B2UR35-F1
#
_entry.id   AF-A0A0B2UR35-F1
#
_cell.length_a   1.000
_cell.length_b   1.000
_cell.length_c   1.000
_cell.angle_alpha   90.00
_cell.angle_beta   90.00
_cell.angle_gamma   90.00
#
_symmetry.space_group_name_H-M   'P 1'
#
loop_
_entity.id
_entity.type
_entity.pdbx_description
1 polymer ?
#
loop_
_entity_poly.entity_id
_entity_poly.type
_entity_poly.pdbx_seq_one_letter_code
_entity_poly.pdbx_strand_id
1 'polypeptide(L)'
;ANDGTKKEGVIKVTANADEAAERMPFPTLVDALKQVDPSVGFNVEVKYPMMQKNGMHECENYFEHNSYIDVILSDVLTYAGDRRIVFSSFDPDVCAM
;
A
#
# COMPACT_ATOMS: atom_id res chain seq x y z
N ALA A 1 -52.82 -12.03 26.19
CA ALA A 1 -51.67 -11.76 27.07
C ALA A 1 -50.42 -11.79 26.20
N ASN A 2 -49.63 -10.73 26.29
CA ASN A 2 -48.44 -10.43 25.52
C ASN A 2 -47.28 -11.24 26.10
N ASP A 3 -46.58 -12.07 25.33
CA ASP A 3 -45.28 -12.59 25.74
C ASP A 3 -44.26 -12.35 24.62
N GLY A 4 -43.63 -11.17 24.73
CA GLY A 4 -42.52 -10.76 23.90
C GLY A 4 -41.26 -11.46 24.37
N THR A 5 -40.81 -12.46 23.61
CA THR A 5 -39.47 -13.01 23.74
C THR A 5 -38.46 -11.97 23.24
N LYS A 6 -37.86 -11.25 24.18
CA LYS A 6 -36.74 -10.33 23.96
C LYS A 6 -35.53 -11.15 23.51
N LYS A 7 -35.11 -10.99 22.24
CA LYS A 7 -33.85 -11.54 21.74
C LYS A 7 -32.69 -10.75 22.36
N GLU A 8 -32.03 -11.34 23.35
CA GLU A 8 -30.79 -10.80 23.92
C GLU A 8 -29.70 -10.76 22.85
N GLY A 9 -28.98 -9.64 22.86
CA GLY A 9 -28.21 -9.13 21.74
C GLY A 9 -27.05 -10.02 21.31
N VAL A 10 -27.01 -10.32 20.02
CA VAL A 10 -25.78 -10.73 19.34
C VAL A 10 -24.87 -9.51 19.32
N ILE A 11 -23.83 -9.50 20.15
CA ILE A 11 -22.74 -8.55 20.02
C ILE A 11 -22.04 -8.87 18.70
N LYS A 12 -22.20 -8.02 17.69
CA LYS A 12 -21.39 -8.11 16.47
C LYS A 12 -19.94 -7.82 16.86
N VAL A 13 -19.11 -8.85 16.86
CA VAL A 13 -17.65 -8.77 17.11
C VAL A 13 -16.87 -8.48 15.83
N THR A 14 -17.56 -8.33 14.70
CA THR A 14 -16.97 -7.97 13.41
C THR A 14 -16.98 -6.46 13.24
N ALA A 15 -15.79 -5.89 12.97
CA ALA A 15 -15.64 -4.48 12.63
C ALA A 15 -16.57 -4.12 11.46
N ASN A 16 -17.15 -2.92 11.51
CA ASN A 16 -17.92 -2.41 10.37
C ASN A 16 -16.96 -2.18 9.19
N ALA A 17 -17.48 -2.22 7.96
CA ALA A 17 -16.66 -2.08 6.75
C ALA A 17 -15.77 -0.81 6.77
N ASP A 18 -16.27 0.26 7.38
CA ASP A 18 -15.55 1.53 7.53
C ASP A 18 -14.40 1.43 8.57
N GLU A 19 -14.58 0.69 9.66
CA GLU A 19 -13.52 0.44 10.67
C GLU A 19 -12.44 -0.54 10.14
N ALA A 20 -12.82 -1.44 9.24
CA ALA A 20 -11.89 -2.36 8.58
C ALA A 20 -10.98 -1.62 7.57
N ALA A 21 -11.49 -0.55 6.94
CA ALA A 21 -10.69 0.31 6.07
C ALA A 21 -9.67 1.15 6.87
N GLU A 22 -10.09 1.73 8.01
CA GLU A 22 -9.17 2.44 8.92
C GLU A 22 -8.11 1.54 9.56
N ARG A 23 -8.32 0.21 9.56
CA ARG A 23 -7.42 -0.79 10.14
C ARG A 23 -6.74 -1.67 9.09
N MET A 24 -6.63 -1.24 7.84
CA MET A 24 -5.77 -1.96 6.89
C MET A 24 -4.32 -1.90 7.43
N PRO A 25 -3.67 -3.04 7.69
CA PRO A 25 -2.35 -3.06 8.33
C PRO A 25 -1.25 -2.45 7.45
N PHE A 26 -1.55 -2.18 6.18
CA PHE A 26 -0.61 -1.64 5.20
C PHE A 26 -1.19 -0.36 4.59
N PRO A 27 -0.62 0.83 4.91
CA PRO A 27 -1.03 2.06 4.26
C PRO A 27 -0.59 2.06 2.79
N THR A 28 -1.33 2.77 1.95
CA THR A 28 -0.87 3.05 0.58
C THR A 28 0.28 4.08 0.61
N LEU A 29 1.01 4.21 -0.50
CA LEU A 29 2.02 5.26 -0.65
C LEU A 29 1.39 6.66 -0.50
N VAL A 30 0.21 6.87 -1.09
CA VAL A 30 -0.55 8.12 -0.99
C VAL A 30 -0.93 8.43 0.46
N ASP A 31 -1.37 7.43 1.22
CA ASP A 31 -1.69 7.59 2.63
C ASP A 31 -0.48 8.04 3.43
N ALA A 32 0.67 7.38 3.23
CA ALA A 32 1.91 7.75 3.88
C ALA A 32 2.33 9.19 3.51
N LEU A 33 2.26 9.55 2.22
CA LEU A 33 2.63 10.89 1.76
C LEU A 33 1.76 12.00 2.38
N LYS A 34 0.46 11.75 2.56
CA LYS A 34 -0.50 12.72 3.13
C LYS A 34 -0.47 12.80 4.66
N GLN A 35 -0.23 11.68 5.34
CA GLN A 35 -0.36 11.60 6.81
C GLN A 35 0.94 11.95 7.54
N VAL A 36 2.10 11.69 6.95
CA VAL A 36 3.39 12.05 7.56
C VAL A 36 3.64 13.54 7.42
N ASP A 37 4.29 14.14 8.42
CA ASP A 37 4.67 15.55 8.44
C ASP A 37 5.40 15.97 7.14
N PRO A 38 4.97 17.06 6.45
CA PRO A 38 5.55 17.50 5.19
C PRO A 38 7.07 17.77 5.22
N SER A 39 7.63 18.11 6.38
CA SER A 39 9.07 18.38 6.53
C SER A 39 9.95 17.12 6.51
N VAL A 40 9.36 15.94 6.74
CA VAL A 40 10.07 14.66 6.79
C VAL A 40 10.27 14.13 5.38
N GLY A 41 11.51 13.85 4.96
CA GLY A 41 11.81 13.23 3.66
C GLY A 41 11.46 11.73 3.62
N PHE A 42 11.23 11.20 2.41
CA PHE A 42 10.93 9.77 2.22
C PHE A 42 12.05 9.09 1.42
N ASN A 43 12.37 7.86 1.81
CA ASN A 43 13.05 6.90 0.95
C ASN A 43 12.02 5.89 0.45
N VAL A 44 11.73 5.91 -0.85
CA VAL A 44 10.79 5.00 -1.51
C VAL A 44 11.61 3.87 -2.13
N GLU A 45 11.63 2.73 -1.47
CA GLU A 45 12.25 1.51 -2.02
C GLU A 45 11.25 0.81 -2.95
N VAL A 46 11.58 0.77 -4.24
CA VAL A 46 10.79 0.06 -5.25
C VAL A 46 11.18 -1.41 -5.26
N LYS A 47 10.24 -2.27 -4.87
CA LYS A 47 10.40 -3.73 -4.92
C LYS A 47 9.69 -4.26 -6.16
N TYR A 48 10.43 -4.93 -7.04
CA TYR A 48 9.89 -5.64 -8.19
C TYR A 48 10.27 -7.12 -8.12
N PRO A 49 9.37 -8.06 -8.48
CA PRO A 49 9.66 -9.49 -8.40
C PRO A 49 10.87 -9.89 -9.26
N MET A 50 11.88 -10.46 -8.62
CA MET A 50 13.08 -10.93 -9.33
C MET A 50 12.98 -12.40 -9.72
N MET A 51 13.72 -12.78 -10.75
CA MET A 51 13.92 -14.19 -11.09
C MET A 51 14.93 -14.81 -10.11
N GLN A 52 14.51 -15.89 -9.46
CA GLN A 52 15.34 -16.66 -8.54
C GLN A 52 16.35 -17.54 -9.31
N LYS A 53 17.37 -18.04 -8.60
CA LYS A 53 18.42 -18.90 -9.18
C LYS A 53 17.89 -20.20 -9.80
N ASN A 54 16.70 -20.65 -9.40
CA ASN A 54 16.04 -21.85 -9.91
C ASN A 54 15.21 -21.56 -11.19
N GLY A 55 15.22 -20.33 -11.71
CA GLY A 55 14.46 -19.92 -12.90
C GLY A 55 12.99 -19.58 -12.63
N MET A 56 12.54 -19.62 -11.37
CA MET A 56 11.19 -19.21 -10.99
C MET A 56 11.17 -17.73 -10.59
N HIS A 57 10.05 -17.05 -10.80
CA HIS A 57 9.84 -15.71 -10.24
C HIS A 57 9.39 -15.78 -8.78
N GLU A 58 9.71 -14.76 -7.99
CA GLU A 58 9.27 -14.64 -6.60
C GLU A 58 7.73 -14.60 -6.44
N CYS A 59 7.02 -14.14 -7.47
CA CYS A 59 5.56 -14.09 -7.53
C CYS A 59 5.07 -14.44 -8.93
N GLU A 60 3.90 -15.08 -9.00
CA GLU A 60 3.16 -15.29 -10.25
C GLU A 60 2.32 -14.05 -10.59
N ASN A 61 2.07 -13.80 -11.88
CA ASN A 61 1.27 -12.66 -12.39
C ASN A 61 1.80 -11.26 -11.98
N TYR A 62 3.06 -10.97 -12.28
CA TYR A 62 3.61 -9.63 -12.05
C TYR A 62 3.07 -8.61 -13.07
N PHE A 63 2.94 -7.37 -12.62
CA PHE A 63 2.55 -6.25 -13.48
C PHE A 63 3.66 -5.96 -14.49
N GLU A 64 3.28 -5.45 -15.66
CA GLU A 64 4.25 -4.91 -16.61
C GLU A 64 5.10 -3.84 -15.90
N HIS A 65 6.42 -3.92 -16.11
CA HIS A 65 7.41 -3.24 -15.29
C HIS A 65 7.22 -1.72 -15.33
N ASN A 66 7.09 -1.13 -16.52
CA ASN A 66 6.94 0.32 -16.66
C ASN A 66 5.64 0.80 -16.05
N SER A 67 4.54 0.08 -16.27
CA SER A 67 3.23 0.40 -15.70
C SER A 67 3.26 0.42 -14.18
N TYR A 68 4.03 -0.47 -13.55
CA TYR A 68 4.21 -0.49 -12.09
C TYR A 68 4.98 0.74 -11.60
N ILE A 69 6.07 1.11 -12.28
CA ILE A 69 6.88 2.29 -11.94
C ILE A 69 6.08 3.58 -12.17
N ASP A 70 5.34 3.69 -13.27
CA ASP A 70 4.53 4.86 -13.62
C ASP A 70 3.52 5.22 -12.53
N VAL A 71 2.89 4.20 -11.91
CA VAL A 71 1.95 4.42 -10.79
C VAL A 71 2.68 5.00 -9.58
N ILE A 72 3.84 4.46 -9.22
CA ILE A 72 4.64 4.94 -8.08
C ILE A 72 5.09 6.39 -8.32
N LEU A 73 5.63 6.67 -9.51
CA LEU A 73 6.07 8.01 -9.89
C LEU A 73 4.91 9.00 -9.91
N SER A 74 3.76 8.61 -10.47
CA SER A 74 2.54 9.43 -10.49
C SER A 74 2.10 9.82 -9.09
N ASP A 75 2.05 8.86 -8.16
CA ASP A 75 1.68 9.12 -6.76
C ASP A 75 2.66 10.07 -6.07
N VAL A 76 3.97 9.85 -6.23
CA VAL A 76 4.98 10.72 -5.62
C VAL A 76 4.91 12.13 -6.21
N LEU A 77 4.88 12.27 -7.54
CA LEU A 77 4.86 13.57 -8.21
C LEU A 77 3.59 14.38 -7.90
N THR A 78 2.47 13.68 -7.66
CA THR A 78 1.19 14.32 -7.33
C THR A 78 1.09 14.71 -5.85
N TYR A 79 1.59 13.87 -4.94
CA TYR A 79 1.27 13.99 -3.51
C TYR A 79 2.46 14.32 -2.60
N ALA A 80 3.72 14.25 -3.05
CA ALA A 80 4.88 14.52 -2.20
C ALA A 80 5.12 16.01 -1.92
N GLY A 81 4.62 16.92 -2.77
CA GLY A 81 4.87 18.35 -2.65
C GLY A 81 6.37 18.67 -2.70
N ASP A 82 6.84 19.54 -1.80
CA ASP A 82 8.25 19.97 -1.73
C ASP A 82 9.13 19.02 -0.89
N ARG A 83 8.60 17.86 -0.49
CA ARG A 83 9.32 16.88 0.33
C ARG A 83 10.52 16.33 -0.43
N ARG A 84 11.64 16.12 0.27
CA ARG A 84 12.79 15.38 -0.28
C ARG A 84 12.44 13.91 -0.44
N ILE A 85 12.49 13.41 -1.68
CA ILE A 85 12.27 12.01 -2.02
C ILE A 85 13.56 11.41 -2.56
N VAL A 86 13.90 10.21 -2.08
CA VAL A 86 14.94 9.34 -2.66
C VAL A 86 14.25 8.07 -3.13
N PHE A 87 14.50 7.67 -4.37
CA PHE A 87 14.13 6.35 -4.86
C PHE A 87 15.30 5.39 -4.67
N SER A 88 15.01 4.17 -4.24
CA SER A 88 15.99 3.09 -4.14
C SER A 88 15.41 1.80 -4.72
N SER A 89 16.25 0.94 -5.27
CA SER A 89 15.85 -0.41 -5.70
C SER A 89 17.05 -1.36 -5.70
N PHE A 90 16.77 -2.65 -5.60
CA PHE A 90 17.73 -3.72 -5.89
C PHE A 90 17.77 -4.07 -7.38
N ASP A 91 16.75 -3.66 -8.14
CA ASP A 91 16.71 -3.83 -9.58
C ASP A 91 17.48 -2.69 -10.25
N PRO A 92 18.61 -2.98 -10.94
CA PRO A 92 19.39 -1.96 -11.61
C PRO A 92 18.61 -1.28 -12.74
N ASP A 93 17.68 -1.98 -13.39
CA ASP A 93 16.89 -1.42 -14.50
C ASP A 93 15.88 -0.40 -13.98
N VAL A 94 15.33 -0.61 -12.77
CA VAL A 94 14.51 0.40 -12.07
C VAL A 94 15.33 1.66 -11.74
N CYS A 95 16.61 1.48 -11.40
CA CYS A 95 17.49 2.60 -11.02
C CYS A 95 18.08 3.35 -12.22
N ALA A 96 18.07 2.76 -13.41
CA ALA A 96 18.76 3.29 -14.59
C ALA A 96 17.88 4.16 -15.50
N MET A 97 16.57 4.24 -15.23
CA MET A 97 15.62 5.07 -15.98
C MET A 97 15.65 6.54 -15.56
#